data_AF-A0A519HRU0-F1
#
_entry.id   AF-A0A519HRU0-F1
#
_cell.length_a   1.000
_cell.length_b   1.000
_cell.length_c   1.000
_cell.angle_alpha   90.00
_cell.angle_beta   90.00
_cell.angle_gamma   90.00
#
_symmetry.space_group_name_H-M   'P 1'
#
loop_
_entity.id
_entity.type
_entity.pdbx_description
1 polymer ?
#
loop_
_entity_poly.entity_id
_entity_poly.type
_entity_poly.pdbx_seq_one_letter_code
_entity_poly.pdbx_strand_id
1 'polypeptide(L)' 'MNAKPIVVPAAGDVLSSAPDLSDYPIREYVASMAAELAAMALEDGDGLLAQTLEVAAQLARRPA' A
#
# COMPACT_ATOMS: atom_id res chain seq x y z
N MET A 1 -7.37 2.78 -46.16
CA MET A 1 -7.46 2.45 -44.72
C MET A 1 -6.93 3.65 -43.94
N ASN A 2 -7.81 4.43 -43.31
CA ASN A 2 -7.40 5.60 -42.52
C ASN A 2 -7.18 5.18 -41.07
N ALA A 3 -5.92 5.04 -40.65
CA ALA A 3 -5.58 4.88 -39.24
C ALA A 3 -5.84 6.22 -38.53
N LYS A 4 -6.77 6.24 -37.58
CA LYS A 4 -6.91 7.37 -36.65
C LYS A 4 -5.75 7.33 -35.65
N PRO A 5 -5.05 8.44 -35.40
CA PRO A 5 -3.98 8.48 -34.42
C PRO A 5 -4.57 8.30 -33.01
N ILE A 6 -3.93 7.46 -32.20
CA ILE A 6 -4.21 7.35 -30.77
C ILE A 6 -3.64 8.60 -30.11
N VAL A 7 -4.53 9.46 -29.61
CA VAL A 7 -4.14 10.58 -28.75
C VAL A 7 -3.88 10.01 -27.36
N VAL A 8 -2.60 9.91 -26.97
CA VAL A 8 -2.23 9.67 -25.57
C VAL A 8 -2.34 11.01 -24.86
N PRO A 9 -3.26 11.18 -23.89
CA PRO A 9 -3.34 12.44 -23.16
C PRO A 9 -2.02 12.70 -22.43
N ALA A 10 -1.55 13.95 -22.46
CA ALA A 10 -0.39 14.36 -21.71
C ALA A 10 -0.59 14.02 -20.23
N ALA A 11 0.47 13.53 -19.58
CA ALA A 11 0.47 13.02 -18.20
C ALA A 11 -0.01 14.00 -17.11
N GLY A 12 -0.43 15.22 -17.49
CA GLY A 12 -0.91 16.27 -16.59
C GLY A 12 -2.42 16.28 -16.33
N ASP A 13 -3.23 15.53 -17.08
CA ASP A 13 -4.71 15.62 -16.99
C ASP A 13 -5.37 14.52 -16.13
N VAL A 14 -4.58 13.62 -15.55
CA VAL A 14 -5.07 12.48 -14.73
C VAL A 14 -4.96 12.73 -13.22
N LEU A 15 -4.47 13.91 -12.80
CA LEU A 15 -4.34 14.26 -11.38
C LEU A 15 -5.60 14.99 -10.85
N SER A 16 -6.78 14.55 -11.25
CA SER A 16 -8.03 15.17 -10.79
C SER A 16 -8.64 14.33 -9.67
N SER A 17 -8.47 14.83 -8.44
CA SER A 17 -8.90 14.32 -7.13
C SER A 17 -8.14 13.09 -6.60
N ALA A 18 -7.58 13.23 -5.40
CA ALA A 18 -7.17 12.07 -4.61
C ALA A 18 -8.40 11.16 -4.39
N PRO A 19 -8.25 9.83 -4.43
CA PRO A 19 -9.36 8.93 -4.22
C PRO A 19 -9.98 9.18 -2.83
N ASP A 20 -11.31 9.10 -2.76
CA ASP A 20 -11.98 9.07 -1.47
C ASP A 20 -11.65 7.74 -0.77
N LEU A 21 -11.05 7.86 0.42
CA LEU A 21 -10.61 6.73 1.24
C LEU A 21 -11.42 6.62 2.53
N SER A 22 -12.56 7.32 2.66
CA SER A 22 -13.38 7.30 3.89
C SER A 22 -13.78 5.89 4.32
N ASP A 23 -14.04 5.03 3.34
CA ASP A 23 -14.48 3.64 3.54
C ASP A 23 -13.34 2.64 3.31
N TYR A 24 -12.14 3.10 2.98
CA TYR A 24 -11.01 2.23 2.75
C TYR A 24 -10.47 1.71 4.10
N PRO A 25 -10.30 0.39 4.28
CA PRO A 25 -9.86 -0.19 5.53
C PRO A 25 -8.34 -0.03 5.71
N ILE A 26 -7.89 1.22 5.85
CA ILE A 26 -6.48 1.60 5.89
C ILE A 26 -5.76 0.84 7.00
N ARG A 27 -6.39 0.73 8.18
CA ARG A 27 -5.78 0.10 9.35
C ARG A 27 -5.60 -1.40 9.16
N GLU A 28 -6.61 -2.07 8.62
CA GLU A 28 -6.59 -3.48 8.31
C GLU A 28 -5.56 -3.80 7.21
N TYR A 29 -5.51 -2.95 6.17
CA TYR A 29 -4.51 -3.06 5.11
C TYR A 29 -3.09 -2.91 5.66
N VAL A 30 -2.81 -1.84 6.40
CA VAL A 30 -1.50 -1.59 7.01
C VAL A 30 -1.12 -2.73 7.96
N ALA A 31 -2.06 -3.21 8.78
CA ALA A 31 -1.82 -4.33 9.68
C ALA A 31 -1.45 -5.62 8.93
N SER A 32 -2.14 -5.91 7.82
CA SER A 32 -1.89 -7.11 7.02
C SER A 32 -0.55 -7.00 6.30
N MET A 33 -0.27 -5.86 5.68
CA MET A 33 1.01 -5.62 4.99
C MET A 33 2.20 -5.65 5.93
N ALA A 34 2.10 -5.04 7.11
CA ALA A 34 3.18 -5.07 8.08
C ALA A 34 3.45 -6.50 8.57
N ALA A 35 2.43 -7.33 8.78
CA ALA A 35 2.60 -8.73 9.17
C ALA A 35 3.27 -9.57 8.07
N GLU A 36 2.88 -9.40 6.81
CA GLU A 36 3.52 -10.09 5.67
C GLU A 36 5.00 -9.69 5.54
N LEU A 37 5.29 -8.39 5.64
CA LEU A 37 6.67 -7.90 5.61
C LEU A 37 7.49 -8.44 6.79
N ALA A 38 6.88 -8.58 7.97
CA ALA A 38 7.55 -9.15 9.14
C ALA A 38 7.96 -10.61 8.90
N ALA A 39 7.08 -11.41 8.28
CA ALA A 39 7.38 -12.79 7.92
C ALA A 39 8.55 -12.88 6.92
N MET A 40 8.53 -12.07 5.87
CA MET A 40 9.63 -12.04 4.89
C MET A 40 10.96 -11.58 5.50
N ALA A 41 10.95 -10.55 6.35
CA ALA A 41 12.15 -10.10 7.04
C ALA A 41 12.74 -11.19 7.94
N LEU A 42 11.88 -12.00 8.57
CA LEU A 42 12.32 -13.13 9.39
C LEU A 42 12.93 -14.25 8.54
N GLU A 43 12.33 -14.56 7.39
CA GLU A 43 12.86 -15.52 6.41
C GLU A 43 14.25 -15.13 5.89
N ASP A 44 14.46 -13.82 5.68
CA ASP A 44 15.76 -13.27 5.27
C ASP A 44 16.78 -13.14 6.42
N GLY A 45 16.38 -13.48 7.66
CA GLY A 45 17.24 -13.44 8.84
C GLY A 45 17.40 -12.07 9.49
N ASP A 46 16.63 -11.05 9.07
CA ASP A 46 16.58 -9.73 9.72
C ASP A 46 15.52 -9.71 10.83
N GLY A 47 15.91 -10.22 12.00
CA GLY A 47 15.03 -10.30 13.16
C GLY A 47 14.63 -8.93 13.74
N LEU A 48 15.47 -7.90 13.59
CA LEU A 48 15.15 -6.56 14.09
C LEU A 48 14.05 -5.91 13.24
N LEU A 49 14.18 -6.04 11.92
CA LEU A 49 13.15 -5.57 10.99
C LEU A 49 11.84 -6.33 11.19
N ALA A 50 11.91 -7.66 11.28
CA ALA A 50 10.74 -8.51 11.54
C ALA A 50 9.99 -8.09 12.81
N GLN A 51 10.70 -7.90 13.92
CA GLN A 51 10.10 -7.48 15.19
C GLN A 51 9.48 -6.08 15.10
N THR A 52 10.13 -5.15 14.41
CA THR A 52 9.62 -3.79 14.24
C THR A 52 8.30 -3.78 13.45
N LEU A 53 8.25 -4.56 12.37
CA LEU A 53 7.06 -4.69 11.52
C LEU A 53 5.90 -5.39 12.25
N GLU A 54 6.20 -6.39 13.07
CA GLU A 54 5.19 -7.05 13.90
C GLU A 54 4.57 -6.08 14.92
N VAL A 55 5.39 -5.22 15.55
CA VAL A 55 4.87 -4.15 16.43
C VAL A 55 4.00 -3.18 15.65
N ALA A 56 4.39 -2.80 14.43
CA ALA A 56 3.58 -1.92 13.58
C ALA A 56 2.22 -2.56 13.22
N ALA A 57 2.20 -3.85 12.89
CA ALA A 57 0.97 -4.60 12.63
C ALA A 57 0.04 -4.60 13.85
N GLN A 58 0.59 -4.82 15.05
CA GLN A 58 -0.16 -4.78 16.30
C GLN A 58 -0.72 -3.39 16.60
N LEU A 59 0.07 -2.34 16.40
CA LEU A 59 -0.38 -0.95 16.59
C LEU A 59 -1.50 -0.58 15.61
N ALA A 60 -1.42 -1.01 14.35
CA ALA A 60 -2.44 -0.73 13.35
C ALA A 60 -3.80 -1.38 13.68
N ARG A 61 -3.79 -2.56 14.32
CA ARG A 61 -5.00 -3.27 14.78
C ARG A 61 -5.67 -2.64 16.00
N ARG A 62 -4.99 -1.74 16.72
CA ARG A 62 -5.57 -1.09 17.89
C ARG A 62 -6.56 -0.02 17.42
N PRO A 63 -7.82 -0.05 17.91
CA PRO A 63 -8.73 1.06 17.69
C PRO A 63 -8.16 2.32 18.35
N ALA A 64 -8.48 3.48 17.78
CA ALA A 64 -8.06 4.79 18.29
C ALA A 64 -8.69 5.10 19.66
#